data_AF-M6JF65-F1
#
_entry.id   AF-M6JF65-F1
#
_cell.length_a   1.000
_cell.length_b   1.000
_cell.length_c   1.000
_cell.angle_alpha   90.00
_cell.angle_beta   90.00
_cell.angle_gamma   90.00
#
_symmetry.space_group_name_H-M   'P 1'
#
loop_
_entity.id
_entity.type
_entity.pdbx_description
1 polymer ?
#
loop_
_entity_poly.entity_id
_entity_poly.type
_entity_poly.pdbx_seq_one_letter_code
_entity_poly.pdbx_strand_id
1 'polypeptide(L)'
;MSLDPNSLPDDVEELKKLIILEKNKILEYEEKLRLQRLKEAEHLDQIERLKIQLFGRKTEKWSQIEKDQGVLFNEIESSLQEDSPEPEEESLFTPVKSHTRKKTGRKPFPDYFPRIEMLHDISEIDKTCSCGHTLSRIGEEKSEKLDIIPAKVQVEVHVRPKYACKHCEGTSDETLPVVRIAPVPAQIAEKSMLSSGFLAYTITQKFADALPFYRQAGIFQRSGVEI
;
A
#
# COMPACT_ATOMS: atom_id res chain seq x y z
N MET A 1 12.42 8.78 -60.90
CA MET A 1 13.21 9.30 -62.03
C MET A 1 14.33 8.32 -62.30
N SER A 2 14.26 7.56 -63.38
CA SER A 2 15.39 6.74 -63.84
C SER A 2 16.40 7.68 -64.49
N LEU A 3 17.65 7.62 -64.05
CA LEU A 3 18.75 8.30 -64.72
C LEU A 3 19.16 7.45 -65.92
N ASP A 4 19.19 8.05 -67.12
CA ASP A 4 19.65 7.37 -68.32
C ASP A 4 21.18 7.23 -68.28
N PRO A 5 21.72 6.00 -68.36
CA PRO A 5 23.16 5.76 -68.19
C PRO A 5 24.03 6.38 -69.29
N ASN A 6 23.45 6.67 -70.46
CA ASN A 6 24.13 7.32 -71.59
C ASN A 6 24.28 8.85 -71.42
N SER A 7 23.75 9.43 -70.34
CA SER A 7 23.85 10.87 -70.04
C SER A 7 24.98 11.22 -69.05
N LEU A 8 25.70 10.21 -68.58
CA LEU A 8 26.78 10.36 -67.60
C LEU A 8 28.12 10.64 -68.32
N PRO A 9 29.02 11.44 -67.72
CA PRO A 9 30.36 11.64 -68.27
C PRO A 9 31.16 10.34 -68.28
N ASP A 10 31.91 10.07 -69.37
CA ASP A 10 32.79 8.89 -69.48
C ASP A 10 34.13 9.07 -68.74
N ASP A 11 34.42 10.28 -68.26
CA ASP A 11 35.64 10.60 -67.52
C ASP A 11 35.59 10.07 -66.07
N VAL A 12 36.53 9.19 -65.75
CA VAL A 12 36.61 8.49 -64.45
C VAL A 12 36.74 9.46 -63.27
N GLU A 13 37.43 10.60 -63.45
CA GLU A 13 37.57 11.60 -62.39
C GLU A 13 36.28 12.38 -62.13
N GLU A 14 35.50 12.66 -63.17
CA GLU A 14 34.21 13.36 -63.05
C GLU A 14 33.16 12.46 -62.40
N LEU A 15 33.13 11.18 -62.79
CA LEU A 15 32.28 10.17 -62.13
C LEU A 15 32.61 10.02 -60.64
N LYS A 16 33.90 10.00 -60.26
CA LYS A 16 34.30 9.95 -58.84
C LYS A 16 33.80 11.17 -58.06
N LYS A 17 33.85 12.37 -58.65
CA LYS A 17 33.32 13.59 -58.02
C LYS A 17 31.79 13.52 -57.86
N LEU A 18 31.06 13.05 -58.87
CA LEU A 18 29.61 12.87 -58.80
C LEU A 18 29.20 11.86 -57.72
N ILE A 19 29.91 10.73 -57.60
CA ILE A 19 29.66 9.72 -56.56
C ILE A 19 29.86 10.31 -55.16
N ILE A 20 30.90 11.13 -54.96
CA ILE A 20 31.14 11.80 -53.67
C ILE A 20 30.01 12.79 -53.36
N LEU A 21 29.58 13.57 -54.35
CA LEU A 21 28.47 14.51 -54.20
C LEU A 21 27.15 13.80 -53.88
N GLU A 22 26.85 12.68 -54.55
CA GLU A 22 25.66 11.88 -54.25
C GLU A 22 25.74 11.24 -52.85
N LYS A 23 26.90 10.70 -52.46
CA LYS A 23 27.08 10.16 -51.10
C LYS A 23 26.88 11.23 -50.03
N ASN A 24 27.40 12.43 -50.23
CA ASN A 24 27.19 13.54 -49.29
C ASN A 24 25.70 13.92 -49.21
N LYS A 25 25.00 13.98 -50.35
CA LYS A 25 23.54 14.23 -50.36
C LYS A 25 22.77 13.12 -49.65
N ILE A 26 23.13 11.86 -49.86
CA ILE A 26 22.49 10.71 -49.20
C ILE A 26 22.66 10.83 -47.68
N LEU A 27 23.87 11.12 -47.20
CA LEU A 27 24.12 11.33 -45.77
C LEU A 27 23.29 12.49 -45.20
N GLU A 28 23.22 13.62 -45.89
CA GLU A 28 22.37 14.75 -45.47
C GLU A 28 20.88 14.38 -45.41
N TYR A 29 20.39 13.58 -46.37
CA TYR A 29 19.01 13.11 -46.37
C TYR A 29 18.74 12.11 -45.24
N GLU A 30 19.69 11.20 -44.96
CA GLU A 30 19.60 10.25 -43.85
C GLU A 30 19.57 10.96 -42.49
N GLU A 31 20.40 11.99 -42.30
CA GLU A 31 20.37 12.81 -41.08
C GLU A 31 19.05 13.57 -40.92
N LYS A 32 18.55 14.18 -41.99
CA LYS A 32 17.24 14.86 -41.99
C LYS A 32 16.11 13.89 -41.67
N LEU A 33 16.12 12.70 -42.26
CA LEU A 33 15.14 11.65 -42.00
C LEU A 33 15.20 11.18 -40.55
N ARG A 34 16.41 11.01 -40.00
CA ARG A 34 16.61 10.65 -38.59
C ARG A 34 16.05 11.71 -37.64
N LEU A 35 16.36 12.98 -37.89
CA LEU A 35 15.82 14.10 -37.11
C LEU A 35 14.30 14.19 -37.20
N GLN A 36 13.73 13.94 -38.37
CA GLN A 36 12.28 13.92 -38.55
C GLN A 36 11.63 12.79 -37.74
N ARG A 37 12.17 11.57 -37.79
CA ARG A 37 11.67 10.43 -37.01
C ARG A 37 11.74 10.67 -35.50
N LEU A 38 12.79 11.32 -35.03
CA LEU A 38 12.91 11.69 -33.61
C LEU A 38 11.81 12.67 -33.20
N LYS A 39 11.57 13.71 -34.00
CA LYS A 39 10.47 14.66 -33.76
C LYS A 39 9.10 13.98 -33.81
N GLU A 40 8.88 13.09 -34.76
CA GLU A 40 7.64 12.32 -34.86
C GLU A 40 7.43 11.46 -33.60
N ALA A 41 8.47 10.79 -33.10
CA ALA A 41 8.39 10.02 -31.86
C ALA A 41 8.07 10.89 -30.64
N GLU A 42 8.72 12.05 -30.51
CA GLU A 42 8.44 13.02 -29.45
C GLU A 42 7.01 13.55 -29.52
N HIS A 43 6.53 13.88 -30.71
CA HIS A 43 5.15 14.34 -30.91
C HIS A 43 4.13 13.24 -30.61
N LEU A 44 4.42 11.99 -30.96
CA LEU A 44 3.54 10.87 -30.63
C LEU A 44 3.45 10.64 -29.12
N ASP A 45 4.58 10.68 -28.40
CA ASP A 45 4.61 10.59 -26.92
C ASP A 45 3.85 11.77 -26.28
N GLN A 46 4.03 12.99 -26.78
CA GLN A 46 3.25 14.15 -26.32
C GLN A 46 1.75 13.99 -26.56
N ILE A 47 1.35 13.51 -27.75
CA ILE A 47 -0.06 13.24 -28.07
C ILE A 47 -0.62 12.15 -27.16
N GLU A 48 0.15 11.10 -26.88
CA GLU A 48 -0.26 10.03 -25.97
C GLU A 48 -0.47 10.55 -24.55
N ARG A 49 0.48 11.33 -24.01
CA ARG A 49 0.33 11.99 -22.70
C ARG A 49 -0.87 12.91 -22.64
N LEU A 50 -1.09 13.72 -23.68
CA LEU A 50 -2.26 14.61 -23.76
C LEU A 50 -3.56 13.81 -23.87
N LYS A 51 -3.57 12.71 -24.61
CA LYS A 51 -4.73 11.80 -24.68
C LYS A 51 -5.00 11.16 -23.32
N ILE A 52 -3.98 10.75 -22.58
CA ILE A 52 -4.11 10.24 -21.20
C ILE A 52 -4.62 11.34 -20.27
N GLN A 53 -4.18 12.59 -20.43
CA GLN A 53 -4.63 13.70 -19.58
C GLN A 53 -6.08 14.13 -19.88
N LEU A 54 -6.47 14.15 -21.17
CA LEU A 54 -7.80 14.59 -21.63
C LEU A 54 -8.84 13.49 -21.54
N PHE A 55 -8.48 12.27 -21.95
CA PHE A 55 -9.38 11.12 -22.11
C PHE A 55 -9.00 9.93 -21.23
N GLY A 56 -7.85 9.97 -20.56
CA GLY A 56 -7.48 8.96 -19.58
C GLY A 56 -8.35 9.07 -18.34
N ARG A 57 -8.49 7.94 -17.66
CA ARG A 57 -9.41 7.80 -16.54
C ARG A 57 -8.89 8.57 -15.34
N LYS A 58 -9.67 9.52 -14.83
CA LYS A 58 -9.37 10.29 -13.59
C LYS A 58 -9.41 9.43 -12.30
N THR A 59 -9.56 8.12 -12.41
CA THR A 59 -9.76 7.19 -11.29
C THR A 59 -8.83 5.99 -11.46
N GLU A 60 -8.16 5.58 -10.38
CA GLU A 60 -7.25 4.42 -10.25
C GLU A 60 -7.93 3.04 -10.48
N LYS A 61 -8.97 2.93 -11.31
CA LYS A 61 -9.62 1.65 -11.61
C LYS A 61 -8.89 0.95 -12.74
N TRP A 62 -8.23 -0.15 -12.39
CA TRP A 62 -7.46 -1.00 -13.29
C TRP A 62 -8.36 -1.59 -14.40
N SER A 63 -7.82 -1.64 -15.62
CA SER A 63 -8.40 -2.34 -16.75
C SER A 63 -8.30 -3.86 -16.56
N GLN A 64 -9.11 -4.62 -17.32
CA GLN A 64 -9.09 -6.09 -17.26
C GLN A 64 -7.71 -6.66 -17.65
N ILE A 65 -6.99 -5.97 -18.55
CA ILE A 65 -5.63 -6.31 -19.00
C ILE A 65 -4.59 -6.09 -17.88
N GLU A 66 -4.76 -5.07 -17.04
CA GLU A 66 -3.89 -4.82 -15.89
C GLU A 66 -4.17 -5.78 -14.72
N LYS A 67 -5.40 -6.30 -14.59
CA LYS A 67 -5.68 -7.40 -13.65
C LYS A 67 -4.90 -8.66 -14.00
N ASP A 68 -4.80 -8.97 -15.29
CA ASP A 68 -4.04 -10.13 -15.77
C ASP A 68 -2.52 -9.93 -15.58
N GLN A 69 -2.02 -8.69 -15.70
CA GLN A 69 -0.63 -8.37 -15.31
C GLN A 69 -0.39 -8.37 -13.79
N GLY A 70 -1.41 -8.11 -12.97
CA GLY A 70 -1.30 -8.22 -11.50
C GLY A 70 -1.00 -9.64 -11.01
N VAL A 71 -1.26 -10.66 -11.84
CA VAL A 71 -0.97 -12.06 -11.53
C VAL A 71 0.52 -12.41 -11.69
N LEU A 72 1.32 -11.56 -12.36
CA LEU A 72 2.77 -11.78 -12.55
C LEU A 72 3.56 -11.90 -11.24
N PHE A 73 3.05 -11.33 -10.14
CA PHE A 73 3.71 -11.38 -8.82
C PHE A 73 3.02 -12.33 -7.84
N ASN A 74 2.02 -13.09 -8.30
CA ASN A 74 1.20 -13.99 -7.50
C ASN A 74 1.54 -15.48 -7.75
N GLU A 75 2.80 -15.77 -8.09
CA GLU A 75 3.31 -17.14 -8.35
C GLU A 75 3.13 -18.08 -7.15
N ILE A 76 3.11 -17.54 -5.93
CA ILE A 76 2.94 -18.31 -4.68
C ILE A 76 1.48 -18.80 -4.52
N GLU A 77 0.49 -18.01 -4.94
CA GLU A 77 -0.92 -18.41 -4.88
C GLU A 77 -1.28 -19.41 -6.00
N SER A 78 -0.61 -19.30 -7.16
CA SER A 78 -0.75 -20.26 -8.27
C SER A 78 -0.09 -21.61 -7.97
N SER A 79 1.07 -21.63 -7.29
CA SER A 79 1.75 -22.87 -6.92
C SER A 79 1.04 -23.64 -5.79
N LEU A 80 0.32 -22.95 -4.90
CA LEU A 80 -0.53 -23.60 -3.89
C LEU A 80 -1.75 -24.33 -4.47
N GLN A 81 -2.16 -24.04 -5.71
CA GLN A 81 -3.22 -24.78 -6.40
C GLN A 81 -2.73 -26.06 -7.09
N GLU A 82 -1.44 -26.19 -7.40
CA GLU A 82 -0.90 -27.35 -8.13
C GLU A 82 -0.50 -28.53 -7.22
N ASP A 83 -0.33 -28.31 -5.91
CA ASP A 83 0.18 -29.33 -4.96
C ASP A 83 -0.89 -30.05 -4.12
N SER A 84 -2.15 -30.07 -4.55
CA SER A 84 -3.15 -30.97 -3.96
C SER A 84 -3.43 -32.13 -4.93
N PRO A 85 -2.73 -33.27 -4.82
CA PRO A 85 -3.21 -34.48 -5.46
C PRO A 85 -4.57 -34.84 -4.83
N GLU A 86 -5.62 -34.82 -5.65
CA GLU A 86 -6.87 -35.50 -5.35
C GLU A 86 -6.53 -36.98 -5.04
N PRO A 87 -7.02 -37.56 -3.93
CA PRO A 87 -6.73 -38.94 -3.63
C PRO A 87 -7.48 -39.83 -4.63
N GLU A 88 -6.74 -40.52 -5.50
CA GLU A 88 -7.25 -41.60 -6.33
C GLU A 88 -7.83 -42.71 -5.44
N GLU A 89 -9.09 -43.07 -5.69
CA GLU A 89 -9.80 -44.14 -4.99
C GLU A 89 -9.28 -45.51 -5.45
N GLU A 90 -8.26 -46.03 -4.78
CA GLU A 90 -7.97 -47.47 -4.81
C GLU A 90 -8.78 -48.21 -3.74
N SER A 91 -9.77 -48.95 -4.22
CA SER A 91 -10.60 -49.85 -3.43
C SER A 91 -9.78 -51.04 -2.89
N LEU A 92 -9.40 -50.97 -1.62
CA LEU A 92 -9.10 -52.16 -0.81
C LEU A 92 -9.80 -52.01 0.53
N PHE A 93 -10.68 -52.96 0.83
CA PHE A 93 -11.46 -53.05 2.06
C PHE A 93 -10.56 -52.85 3.30
N THR A 94 -10.69 -51.69 3.94
CA THR A 94 -10.08 -51.41 5.24
C THR A 94 -11.17 -51.41 6.31
N PRO A 95 -10.89 -51.96 7.50
CA PRO A 95 -11.88 -52.08 8.56
C PRO A 95 -12.30 -50.68 9.02
N VAL A 96 -13.59 -50.39 8.94
CA VAL A 96 -14.18 -49.11 9.35
C VAL A 96 -13.93 -48.91 10.85
N LYS A 97 -12.88 -48.16 11.19
CA LYS A 97 -12.69 -47.64 12.55
C LYS A 97 -13.87 -46.74 12.87
N SER A 98 -14.49 -46.98 14.03
CA SER A 98 -15.60 -46.19 14.55
C SER A 98 -15.34 -44.69 14.40
N HIS A 99 -16.13 -44.01 13.59
CA HIS A 99 -16.06 -42.55 13.50
C HIS A 99 -16.55 -41.95 14.81
N THR A 100 -15.62 -41.39 15.59
CA THR A 100 -15.96 -40.43 16.64
C THR A 100 -16.54 -39.20 15.95
N ARG A 101 -17.84 -38.96 16.11
CA ARG A 101 -18.48 -37.71 15.69
C ARG A 101 -17.68 -36.54 16.26
N LYS A 102 -17.05 -35.73 15.38
CA LYS A 102 -16.45 -34.45 15.77
C LYS A 102 -17.56 -33.64 16.43
N LYS A 103 -17.33 -33.20 17.67
CA LYS A 103 -18.29 -32.35 18.38
C LYS A 103 -18.53 -31.09 17.55
N THR A 104 -19.74 -30.94 17.02
CA THR A 104 -20.19 -29.76 16.30
C THR A 104 -20.44 -28.66 17.34
N GLY A 105 -19.38 -27.94 17.69
CA GLY A 105 -19.43 -26.77 18.57
C GLY A 105 -18.58 -25.65 17.98
N ARG A 106 -18.89 -24.41 18.33
CA ARG A 106 -18.03 -23.26 17.98
C ARG A 106 -16.66 -23.50 18.61
N LYS A 107 -15.59 -23.30 17.84
CA LYS A 107 -14.22 -23.35 18.38
C LYS A 107 -14.09 -22.19 19.39
N PRO A 108 -13.43 -22.42 20.54
CA PRO A 108 -13.18 -21.35 21.50
C PRO A 108 -12.30 -20.27 20.86
N PHE A 109 -12.45 -19.03 21.33
CA PHE A 109 -11.56 -17.96 20.91
C PHE A 109 -10.16 -18.18 21.49
N PRO A 110 -9.09 -17.75 20.80
CA PRO A 110 -7.73 -17.87 21.31
C PRO A 110 -7.51 -17.12 22.62
N ASP A 111 -6.70 -17.70 23.51
CA ASP A 111 -6.47 -17.17 24.86
C ASP A 111 -5.64 -15.89 24.93
N TYR A 112 -4.98 -15.51 23.83
CA TYR A 112 -4.18 -14.29 23.77
C TYR A 112 -5.03 -13.02 23.57
N PHE A 113 -6.32 -13.16 23.22
CA PHE A 113 -7.21 -12.01 23.14
C PHE A 113 -7.59 -11.52 24.54
N PRO A 114 -7.56 -10.20 24.79
CA PRO A 114 -7.96 -9.65 26.08
C PRO A 114 -9.45 -9.92 26.34
N ARG A 115 -9.78 -10.56 27.46
CA ARG A 115 -11.16 -10.80 27.89
C ARG A 115 -11.59 -9.68 28.85
N ILE A 116 -12.63 -8.94 28.47
CA ILE A 116 -13.27 -7.92 29.33
C ILE A 116 -14.56 -8.52 29.88
N GLU A 117 -14.66 -8.67 31.20
CA GLU A 117 -15.85 -9.21 31.85
C GLU A 117 -16.90 -8.12 32.05
N MET A 118 -18.07 -8.29 31.41
CA MET A 118 -19.23 -7.43 31.61
C MET A 118 -20.25 -8.16 32.48
N LEU A 119 -20.36 -7.75 33.75
CA LEU A 119 -21.31 -8.32 34.70
C LEU A 119 -22.71 -7.74 34.45
N HIS A 120 -23.63 -8.61 34.03
CA HIS A 120 -25.05 -8.32 33.96
C HIS A 120 -25.74 -9.00 35.15
N ASP A 121 -26.07 -8.22 36.18
CA ASP A 121 -26.72 -8.71 37.41
C ASP A 121 -28.18 -8.24 37.47
N ILE A 122 -29.00 -8.95 38.25
CA ILE A 122 -30.39 -8.57 38.52
C ILE A 122 -30.45 -7.35 39.45
N SER A 123 -31.57 -6.63 39.42
CA SER A 123 -31.75 -5.45 40.26
C SER A 123 -31.75 -5.81 41.76
N GLU A 124 -31.45 -4.87 42.65
CA GLU A 124 -31.43 -5.15 44.11
C GLU A 124 -32.80 -5.58 44.65
N ILE A 125 -33.88 -5.13 44.01
CA ILE A 125 -35.25 -5.48 44.37
C ILE A 125 -35.50 -6.97 44.08
N ASP A 126 -35.02 -7.45 42.93
CA ASP A 126 -35.17 -8.84 42.50
C ASP A 126 -34.24 -9.80 43.25
N LYS A 127 -33.25 -9.27 43.99
CA LYS A 127 -32.39 -10.05 44.89
C LYS A 127 -33.06 -10.40 46.21
N THR A 128 -34.28 -9.92 46.46
CA THR A 128 -35.08 -10.35 47.61
C THR A 128 -36.05 -11.45 47.19
N CYS A 129 -35.96 -12.59 47.85
CA CYS A 129 -36.90 -13.68 47.68
C CYS A 129 -38.26 -13.29 48.26
N SER A 130 -39.34 -13.88 47.75
CA SER A 130 -40.70 -13.68 48.27
C SER A 130 -40.87 -14.05 49.74
N CYS A 131 -39.94 -14.84 50.32
CA CYS A 131 -39.87 -15.14 51.75
C CYS A 131 -39.10 -14.10 52.59
N GLY A 132 -38.72 -12.95 52.01
CA GLY A 132 -38.03 -11.85 52.68
C GLY A 132 -36.53 -12.03 52.89
N HIS A 133 -35.94 -13.14 52.40
CA HIS A 133 -34.52 -13.41 52.48
C HIS A 133 -33.79 -13.01 51.20
N THR A 134 -32.53 -12.58 51.31
CA THR A 134 -31.68 -12.22 50.16
C THR A 134 -31.22 -13.48 49.40
N LEU A 135 -31.32 -13.45 48.08
CA LEU A 135 -30.81 -14.49 47.18
C LEU A 135 -29.27 -14.53 47.20
N SER A 136 -28.69 -15.72 47.17
CA SER A 136 -27.25 -15.95 47.06
C SER A 136 -26.87 -16.36 45.64
N ARG A 137 -25.65 -16.03 45.21
CA ARG A 137 -25.13 -16.40 43.88
C ARG A 137 -24.72 -17.87 43.89
N ILE A 138 -25.37 -18.70 43.07
CA ILE A 138 -25.15 -20.16 43.02
C ILE A 138 -24.26 -20.58 41.84
N GLY A 139 -24.29 -19.83 40.73
CA GLY A 139 -23.52 -20.14 39.53
C GLY A 139 -23.51 -18.96 38.55
N GLU A 140 -22.84 -19.15 37.42
CA GLU A 140 -22.78 -18.17 36.34
C GLU A 140 -22.77 -18.86 34.98
N GLU A 141 -23.48 -18.28 34.02
CA GLU A 141 -23.41 -18.68 32.61
C GLU A 141 -22.49 -17.71 31.87
N LYS A 142 -21.45 -18.22 31.20
CA LYS A 142 -20.50 -17.41 30.43
C LYS A 142 -20.76 -17.56 28.94
N SER A 143 -20.90 -16.44 28.24
CA SER A 143 -20.90 -16.38 26.79
C SER A 143 -19.80 -15.43 26.31
N GLU A 144 -18.89 -15.92 25.47
CA GLU A 144 -17.85 -15.09 24.86
C GLU A 144 -18.35 -14.47 23.55
N LYS A 145 -18.03 -13.19 23.34
CA LYS A 145 -18.30 -12.45 22.10
C LYS A 145 -17.05 -11.68 21.72
N LEU A 146 -16.71 -11.67 20.43
CA LEU A 146 -15.66 -10.79 19.90
C LEU A 146 -16.23 -9.39 19.73
N ASP A 147 -15.55 -8.41 20.31
CA ASP A 147 -15.80 -7.00 20.13
C ASP A 147 -14.64 -6.35 19.36
N ILE A 148 -14.92 -5.31 18.58
CA ILE A 148 -13.92 -4.59 17.80
C ILE A 148 -14.00 -3.11 18.17
N ILE A 149 -12.93 -2.60 18.76
CA ILE A 149 -12.75 -1.16 18.96
C ILE A 149 -12.11 -0.61 17.67
N PRO A 150 -12.78 0.28 16.92
CA PRO A 150 -12.23 0.83 15.68
C PRO A 150 -10.97 1.66 15.94
N ALA A 151 -10.21 1.93 14.87
CA ALA A 151 -9.00 2.74 14.95
C ALA A 151 -9.26 4.10 15.60
N LYS A 152 -8.60 4.37 16.73
CA LYS A 152 -8.66 5.65 17.45
C LYS A 152 -7.57 6.59 16.92
N VAL A 153 -7.97 7.74 16.40
CA VAL A 153 -7.03 8.80 16.02
C VAL A 153 -6.76 9.71 17.22
N GLN A 154 -5.50 10.06 17.46
CA GLN A 154 -5.08 10.92 18.55
C GLN A 154 -3.96 11.88 18.09
N VAL A 155 -3.84 13.02 18.78
CA VAL A 155 -2.77 13.99 18.55
C VAL A 155 -1.67 13.78 19.58
N GLU A 156 -0.44 13.55 19.10
CA GLU A 156 0.74 13.44 19.96
C GLU A 156 1.37 14.83 20.15
N VAL A 157 1.44 15.31 21.39
CA VAL A 157 2.00 16.63 21.72
C VAL A 157 3.37 16.46 22.35
N HIS A 158 4.42 16.79 21.58
CA HIS A 158 5.81 16.75 22.05
C HIS A 158 6.19 18.06 22.75
N VAL A 159 6.19 18.05 24.09
CA VAL A 159 6.59 19.21 24.89
C VAL A 159 8.07 19.14 25.24
N ARG A 160 8.85 20.12 24.76
CA ARG A 160 10.30 20.25 25.04
C ARG A 160 10.54 21.48 25.93
N PRO A 161 10.57 21.31 27.27
CA PRO A 161 10.80 22.43 28.17
C PRO A 161 12.18 23.04 27.96
N LYS A 162 12.24 24.37 28.08
CA LYS A 162 13.47 25.16 28.00
C LYS A 162 13.94 25.49 29.40
N TYR A 163 15.23 25.30 29.66
CA TYR A 163 15.85 25.58 30.94
C TYR A 163 16.91 26.64 30.78
N ALA A 164 16.95 27.60 31.71
CA ALA A 164 17.97 28.62 31.81
C ALA A 164 18.33 28.82 33.29
N CYS A 165 19.61 29.03 33.58
CA CYS A 165 20.05 29.36 34.93
C CYS A 165 19.75 30.83 35.22
N LYS A 166 18.90 31.12 36.22
CA LYS A 166 18.57 32.51 36.60
C LYS A 166 19.67 33.21 37.40
N HIS A 167 20.63 32.46 37.96
CA HIS A 167 21.65 33.03 38.84
C HIS A 167 22.84 33.58 38.07
N CYS A 168 23.31 32.86 37.05
CA CYS A 168 24.46 33.26 36.23
C CYS A 168 24.08 33.70 34.81
N GLU A 169 22.80 33.69 34.45
CA GLU A 169 22.28 34.03 33.11
C GLU A 169 22.99 33.33 31.94
N GLY A 170 23.70 32.22 32.20
CA GLY A 170 24.48 31.49 31.20
C GLY A 170 25.90 32.02 30.96
N THR A 171 26.39 32.98 31.74
CA THR A 171 27.73 33.60 31.59
C THR A 171 28.87 32.73 32.14
N SER A 172 28.57 31.69 32.94
CA SER A 172 29.61 30.90 33.61
C SER A 172 30.34 29.90 32.70
N ASP A 173 29.70 29.44 31.62
CA ASP A 173 30.27 28.44 30.71
C ASP A 173 30.05 28.88 29.24
N GLU A 174 31.09 29.37 28.57
CA GLU A 174 31.02 29.78 27.15
C GLU A 174 30.82 28.60 26.17
N THR A 175 31.00 27.36 26.64
CA THR A 175 30.90 26.15 25.81
C THR A 175 29.47 25.65 25.62
N LEU A 176 28.53 26.08 26.47
CA LEU A 176 27.16 25.59 26.47
C LEU A 176 26.17 26.74 26.18
N PRO A 177 25.06 26.48 25.46
CA PRO A 177 24.08 27.51 25.17
C PRO A 177 23.38 27.98 26.46
N VAL A 178 23.08 29.29 26.52
CA VAL A 178 22.39 29.96 27.63
C VAL A 178 21.05 29.30 27.96
N VAL A 179 20.33 28.83 26.92
CA VAL A 179 19.08 28.09 27.06
C VAL A 179 19.31 26.65 26.62
N ARG A 180 19.07 25.71 27.54
CA ARG A 180 19.16 24.27 27.29
C ARG A 180 17.79 23.69 26.98
N ILE A 181 17.72 22.93 25.90
CA ILE A 181 16.51 22.23 25.44
C ILE A 181 16.94 20.88 24.87
N ALA A 182 16.20 19.81 25.19
CA ALA A 182 16.43 18.50 24.57
C ALA A 182 16.29 18.59 23.05
N PRO A 183 17.01 17.85 22.20
CA PRO A 183 16.87 17.93 20.73
C PRO A 183 15.46 17.54 20.25
N VAL A 184 15.14 17.87 18.99
CA VAL A 184 13.89 17.42 18.36
C VAL A 184 13.95 15.90 18.23
N PRO A 185 12.91 15.14 18.62
CA PRO A 185 12.89 13.69 18.40
C PRO A 185 13.03 13.39 16.91
N ALA A 186 13.73 12.32 16.57
CA ALA A 186 13.89 11.91 15.18
C ALA A 186 12.53 11.61 14.54
N GLN A 187 12.30 12.16 13.34
CA GLN A 187 11.07 11.97 12.57
C GLN A 187 11.43 11.45 11.18
N ILE A 188 10.54 10.64 10.60
CA ILE A 188 10.74 10.06 9.25
C ILE A 188 10.85 11.16 8.19
N ALA A 189 10.01 12.19 8.29
CA ALA A 189 10.03 13.35 7.44
C ALA A 189 10.10 14.60 8.31
N GLU A 190 11.08 15.46 8.06
CA GLU A 190 11.24 16.71 8.79
C GLU A 190 9.99 17.59 8.65
N LYS A 191 9.49 18.12 9.78
CA LYS A 191 8.29 18.99 9.84
C LYS A 191 6.98 18.31 9.41
N SER A 192 6.94 16.98 9.35
CA SER A 192 5.69 16.24 9.13
C SER A 192 4.70 16.49 10.26
N MET A 193 3.42 16.67 9.91
CA MET A 193 2.32 16.68 10.87
C MET A 193 1.90 15.27 11.31
N LEU A 194 2.30 14.25 10.54
CA LEU A 194 1.93 12.86 10.76
C LEU A 194 3.03 12.13 11.53
N SER A 195 2.63 11.39 12.55
CA SER A 195 3.53 10.53 13.33
C SER A 195 3.99 9.31 12.52
N SER A 196 5.09 8.69 12.93
CA SER A 196 5.60 7.46 12.31
C SER A 196 4.56 6.33 12.32
N GLY A 197 3.80 6.20 13.41
CA GLY A 197 2.71 5.22 13.53
C GLY A 197 1.58 5.48 12.54
N PHE A 198 1.22 6.75 12.31
CA PHE A 198 0.20 7.10 11.32
C PHE A 198 0.65 6.76 9.90
N LEU A 199 1.89 7.10 9.55
CA LEU A 199 2.48 6.76 8.25
C LEU A 199 2.52 5.25 8.04
N ALA A 200 3.01 4.50 9.05
CA ALA A 200 3.03 3.04 9.01
C ALA A 200 1.63 2.47 8.75
N TYR A 201 0.62 2.94 9.48
CA TYR A 201 -0.77 2.50 9.30
C TYR A 201 -1.31 2.76 7.89
N THR A 202 -1.09 3.96 7.33
CA THR A 202 -1.56 4.29 5.97
C THR A 202 -0.88 3.43 4.89
N ILE A 203 0.42 3.15 5.05
CA ILE A 203 1.20 2.31 4.15
C ILE A 203 0.76 0.86 4.26
N THR A 204 0.62 0.30 5.47
CA THR A 204 0.13 -1.07 5.65
C THR A 204 -1.27 -1.23 5.05
N GLN A 205 -2.15 -0.24 5.24
CA GLN A 205 -3.48 -0.31 4.63
C GLN A 205 -3.43 -0.28 3.11
N LYS A 206 -2.56 0.53 2.50
CA LYS A 206 -2.47 0.60 1.03
C LYS A 206 -1.89 -0.68 0.44
N PHE A 207 -0.82 -1.21 1.04
CA PHE A 207 0.00 -2.25 0.43
C PHE A 207 -0.26 -3.66 0.98
N ALA A 208 -0.56 -3.81 2.27
CA ALA A 208 -0.90 -5.11 2.85
C ALA A 208 -2.42 -5.39 2.75
N ASP A 209 -3.26 -4.39 3.05
CA ASP A 209 -4.72 -4.56 3.07
C ASP A 209 -5.42 -4.13 1.76
N ALA A 210 -4.63 -3.74 0.74
CA ALA A 210 -5.11 -3.30 -0.58
C ALA A 210 -6.20 -2.20 -0.52
N LEU A 211 -6.13 -1.31 0.47
CA LEU A 211 -7.12 -0.27 0.71
C LEU A 211 -6.71 1.04 0.01
N PRO A 212 -7.45 1.51 -1.01
CA PRO A 212 -7.06 2.72 -1.75
C PRO A 212 -7.14 3.99 -0.91
N PHE A 213 -6.30 4.99 -1.22
CA PHE A 213 -6.19 6.22 -0.43
C PHE A 213 -7.50 7.02 -0.33
N TYR A 214 -8.31 7.09 -1.39
CA TYR A 214 -9.60 7.78 -1.34
C TYR A 214 -10.56 7.14 -0.31
N ARG A 215 -10.45 5.82 -0.12
CA ARG A 215 -11.27 5.09 0.85
C ARG A 215 -10.71 5.26 2.26
N GLN A 216 -9.40 5.30 2.41
CA GLN A 216 -8.74 5.67 3.67
C GLN A 216 -9.16 7.08 4.11
N ALA A 217 -9.13 8.07 3.21
CA ALA A 217 -9.61 9.42 3.48
C ALA A 217 -11.07 9.43 3.97
N GLY A 218 -11.96 8.68 3.31
CA GLY A 218 -13.35 8.53 3.77
C GLY A 218 -13.49 7.82 5.12
N ILE A 219 -12.59 6.92 5.50
CA ILE A 219 -12.54 6.32 6.84
C ILE A 219 -12.15 7.38 7.87
N PHE A 220 -11.09 8.14 7.60
CA PHE A 220 -10.64 9.20 8.50
C PHE A 220 -11.68 10.30 8.68
N GLN A 221 -12.40 10.65 7.61
CA GLN A 221 -13.48 11.63 7.66
C GLN A 221 -14.63 11.18 8.59
N ARG A 222 -14.97 9.88 8.60
CA ARG A 222 -15.96 9.33 9.55
C ARG A 222 -15.48 9.39 11.00
N SER A 223 -14.17 9.38 11.21
CA SER A 223 -13.54 9.58 12.51
C SER A 223 -13.36 11.07 12.87
N GLY A 224 -13.89 12.00 12.06
CA GLY A 224 -13.80 13.44 12.29
C GLY A 224 -12.45 14.06 11.93
N VAL A 225 -11.61 13.35 11.16
CA VAL A 225 -10.30 13.82 10.74
C VAL A 225 -10.34 14.19 9.27
N GLU A 226 -10.07 15.46 8.95
CA GLU A 226 -9.90 15.94 7.58
C GLU A 226 -8.42 15.85 7.20
N ILE A 227 -8.14 15.18 6.08
CA ILE A 227 -6.79 14.91 5.54
C ILE A 227 -6.79 15.27 4.06
#